data_AF-A0A7W7GY88-F1
#
_entry.id   AF-A0A7W7GY88-F1
#
_cell.length_a   1.000
_cell.length_b   1.000
_cell.length_c   1.000
_cell.angle_alpha   90.00
_cell.angle_beta   90.00
_cell.angle_gamma   90.00
#
_symmetry.space_group_name_H-M   'P 1'
#
loop_
_entity.id
_entity.type
_entity.pdbx_description
1 polymer ?
#
loop_
_entity_poly.entity_id
_entity_poly.type
_entity_poly.pdbx_seq_one_letter_code
_entity_poly.pdbx_strand_id
1 'polypeptide(L)'
;MAVKAVTTSTWSSHVAWSRLQRAQRQLAVDLNAVDASPQTVASDRATIATASAEVARVEATRAAQVAALSDPRPLPAGRVLDITV
;
A
#
# COMPACT_ATOMS: atom_id res chain seq x y z
N MET A 1 -11.84 0.02 27.16
CA MET A 1 -11.86 0.16 25.69
C MET A 1 -10.42 0.33 25.20
N ALA A 2 -9.89 -0.63 24.45
CA ALA A 2 -8.54 -0.52 23.87
C ALA A 2 -8.66 -0.02 22.42
N VAL A 3 -8.35 1.25 22.20
CA VAL A 3 -8.22 1.81 20.85
C VAL A 3 -6.89 1.31 20.29
N LYS A 4 -6.94 0.29 19.44
CA LYS A 4 -5.75 -0.25 18.76
C LYS A 4 -5.33 0.76 17.70
N ALA A 5 -4.16 1.38 17.89
CA ALA A 5 -3.65 2.42 17.01
C ALA A 5 -3.57 1.94 15.56
N VAL A 6 -4.40 2.52 14.69
CA VAL A 6 -4.31 2.43 13.23
C VAL A 6 -3.69 3.72 12.76
N THR A 7 -2.37 3.81 12.59
CA THR A 7 -1.79 5.02 11.96
C THR A 7 -0.51 4.85 11.15
N THR A 8 0.17 3.70 11.11
CA THR A 8 1.45 3.64 10.36
C THR A 8 1.31 3.23 8.89
N SER A 9 0.27 2.49 8.51
CA SER A 9 0.13 1.94 7.14
C SER A 9 -0.35 2.97 6.11
N THR A 10 -1.12 3.98 6.53
CA THR A 10 -1.68 4.97 5.59
C THR A 10 -0.62 5.91 5.03
N TRP A 11 0.39 6.24 5.84
CA TRP A 11 1.50 7.10 5.43
C TRP A 11 2.43 6.39 4.43
N SER A 12 2.66 5.09 4.60
CA SER A 12 3.48 4.29 3.67
C SER A 12 2.78 4.03 2.33
N SER A 13 1.47 3.77 2.30
CA SER A 13 0.70 3.64 1.05
C SER A 13 0.73 4.92 0.22
N HIS A 14 0.48 6.07 0.85
CA HIS A 14 0.43 7.35 0.15
C HIS A 14 1.79 7.76 -0.45
N VAL A 15 2.88 7.51 0.29
CA VAL A 15 4.24 7.78 -0.19
C VAL A 15 4.61 6.86 -1.36
N ALA A 16 4.29 5.56 -1.28
CA ALA A 16 4.54 4.62 -2.38
C ALA A 16 3.76 5.00 -3.66
N TRP A 17 2.48 5.36 -3.52
CA TRP A 17 1.67 5.85 -4.64
C TRP A 17 2.21 7.15 -5.25
N SER A 18 2.63 8.10 -4.40
CA SER A 18 3.20 9.37 -4.87
C SER A 18 4.48 9.16 -5.67
N ARG A 19 5.34 8.21 -5.25
CA ARG A 19 6.56 7.84 -5.97
C ARG A 19 6.24 7.23 -7.34
N LEU A 20 5.27 6.31 -7.40
CA LEU A 20 4.82 5.70 -8.66
C LEU A 20 4.29 6.76 -9.63
N GLN A 21 3.43 7.66 -9.15
CA GLN A 21 2.86 8.72 -9.98
C GLN A 21 3.92 9.72 -10.47
N ARG A 22 4.95 9.98 -9.67
CA ARG A 22 6.09 10.83 -10.09
C ARG A 22 6.89 10.14 -11.19
N ALA A 23 7.21 8.86 -11.04
CA ALA A 23 7.95 8.09 -12.05
C ALA A 23 7.17 8.01 -13.38
N GLN A 24 5.86 7.81 -13.33
CA GLN A 24 5.00 7.83 -14.52
C GLN A 24 4.97 9.19 -15.20
N ARG A 25 4.91 10.28 -14.43
CA ARG A 25 5.00 11.64 -14.98
C ARG A 25 6.35 11.90 -15.63
N GLN A 26 7.44 11.44 -15.02
CA GLN A 26 8.79 11.56 -15.58
C GLN A 26 8.88 10.84 -16.93
N LEU A 27 8.46 9.57 -17.00
CA LEU A 27 8.41 8.82 -18.26
C LEU A 27 7.55 9.54 -19.32
N ALA A 28 6.41 10.12 -18.94
CA ALA A 28 5.57 10.86 -19.88
C ALA A 28 6.25 12.14 -20.40
N VAL A 29 7.01 12.84 -19.55
CA VAL A 29 7.81 14.00 -19.98
C VAL A 29 8.90 13.55 -20.96
N ASP A 30 9.63 12.49 -20.61
CA ASP A 30 10.75 12.01 -21.41
C ASP A 30 10.27 11.44 -22.76
N LEU A 31 9.16 10.71 -22.81
CA LEU A 31 8.59 10.25 -24.09
C LEU A 31 8.13 11.39 -25.02
N ASN A 32 7.83 12.56 -24.48
CA ASN A 32 7.47 13.74 -25.27
C ASN A 32 8.69 14.64 -25.58
N ALA A 33 9.85 14.36 -25.00
CA ALA A 33 11.07 15.08 -25.32
C ALA A 33 11.64 14.58 -26.66
N VAL A 34 11.97 15.52 -27.54
CA VAL A 34 12.46 15.25 -28.91
C VAL A 34 13.76 14.44 -28.91
N ASP A 35 14.58 14.56 -27.84
CA ASP A 35 15.89 13.93 -27.71
C ASP A 35 15.98 12.92 -26.56
N ALA A 36 14.86 12.37 -26.08
CA ALA A 36 14.94 11.38 -25.01
C ALA A 36 15.69 10.12 -25.47
N SER A 37 16.81 9.85 -24.80
CA SER A 37 17.60 8.67 -25.11
C SER A 37 16.82 7.39 -24.78
N PRO A 38 16.97 6.31 -25.57
CA PRO A 38 16.40 5.01 -25.23
C PRO A 38 16.83 4.52 -23.83
N GLN A 39 18.05 4.88 -23.39
CA GLN A 39 18.53 4.57 -22.05
C GLN A 39 17.73 5.30 -20.95
N THR A 40 17.37 6.56 -21.15
CA THR A 40 16.53 7.35 -20.22
C THR A 40 15.18 6.69 -20.07
N VAL A 41 14.50 6.41 -21.19
CA VAL A 41 13.19 5.75 -21.19
C VAL A 41 13.24 4.37 -20.53
N ALA A 42 14.30 3.60 -20.75
CA ALA A 42 14.49 2.31 -20.10
C ALA A 42 14.69 2.45 -18.57
N SER A 43 15.43 3.47 -18.14
CA SER A 43 15.64 3.79 -16.72
C SER A 43 14.33 4.21 -16.02
N ASP A 44 13.52 5.04 -16.67
CA ASP A 44 12.22 5.44 -16.13
C ASP A 44 11.27 4.26 -16.00
N ARG A 45 11.24 3.37 -16.99
CA ARG A 45 10.45 2.13 -16.94
C ARG A 45 10.90 1.21 -15.80
N ALA A 46 12.21 1.09 -15.58
CA ALA A 46 12.74 0.33 -14.44
C ALA A 46 12.31 0.96 -13.10
N THR A 47 12.35 2.29 -13.01
CA THR A 47 11.91 3.06 -11.83
C THR A 47 10.41 2.84 -11.55
N ILE A 48 9.57 2.85 -12.59
CA ILE A 48 8.14 2.53 -12.48
C ILE A 48 7.94 1.10 -11.97
N ALA A 49 8.69 0.12 -12.48
CA ALA A 49 8.59 -1.27 -12.05
C ALA A 49 8.98 -1.45 -10.57
N THR A 50 10.01 -0.75 -10.10
CA THR A 50 10.38 -0.75 -8.68
C THR A 50 9.30 -0.10 -7.81
N ALA A 51 8.78 1.06 -8.23
CA ALA A 51 7.74 1.76 -7.48
C ALA A 51 6.41 0.98 -7.44
N SER A 52 6.04 0.30 -8.52
CA SER A 52 4.82 -0.54 -8.56
C SER A 52 4.94 -1.77 -7.66
N ALA A 53 6.12 -2.39 -7.59
CA ALA A 53 6.40 -3.47 -6.65
C ALA A 53 6.32 -2.99 -5.18
N GLU A 54 6.79 -1.78 -4.89
CA GLU A 54 6.65 -1.17 -3.56
C GLU A 54 5.16 -0.98 -3.19
N VAL A 55 4.35 -0.40 -4.09
CA VAL A 55 2.90 -0.25 -3.89
C VAL A 55 2.24 -1.61 -3.63
N ALA A 56 2.54 -2.62 -4.46
CA ALA A 56 1.96 -3.96 -4.30
C ALA A 56 2.29 -4.59 -2.93
N ARG A 57 3.52 -4.43 -2.42
CA ARG A 57 3.91 -4.92 -1.09
C ARG A 57 3.16 -4.21 0.04
N VAL A 58 3.00 -2.89 -0.08
CA VAL A 58 2.28 -2.10 0.93
C VAL A 58 0.80 -2.48 0.96
N GLU A 59 0.16 -2.61 -0.21
CA GLU A 59 -1.24 -3.02 -0.28
C GLU A 59 -1.44 -4.47 0.20
N ALA A 60 -0.52 -5.39 -0.12
CA ALA A 60 -0.56 -6.76 0.43
C ALA A 60 -0.46 -6.78 1.96
N THR A 61 0.43 -5.95 2.53
CA THR A 61 0.57 -5.81 3.98
C THR A 61 -0.70 -5.23 4.60
N ARG A 62 -1.31 -4.24 3.96
CA ARG A 62 -2.59 -3.65 4.38
C ARG A 62 -3.72 -4.68 4.34
N ALA A 63 -3.82 -5.47 3.28
CA ALA A 63 -4.81 -6.54 3.15
C ALA A 63 -4.66 -7.58 4.27
N ALA A 64 -3.42 -7.99 4.58
CA ALA A 64 -3.14 -8.90 5.69
C ALA A 64 -3.54 -8.32 7.05
N GLN A 65 -3.27 -7.02 7.30
CA GLN A 65 -3.68 -6.34 8.52
C GLN A 65 -5.21 -6.27 8.66
N VAL A 66 -5.92 -5.96 7.57
CA VAL A 66 -7.40 -5.94 7.55
C VAL A 66 -7.95 -7.33 7.82
N ALA A 67 -7.42 -8.37 7.17
CA ALA A 67 -7.84 -9.76 7.41
C ALA A 67 -7.65 -10.17 8.89
N ALA A 68 -6.52 -9.79 9.51
CA ALA A 68 -6.25 -10.07 10.92
C ALA A 68 -7.16 -9.30 11.90
N LEU A 69 -7.73 -8.16 11.47
CA LEU A 69 -8.73 -7.42 12.25
C LEU A 69 -10.14 -7.99 12.05
N SER A 70 -10.41 -8.58 10.89
CA SER A 70 -11.68 -9.17 10.52
C SER A 70 -11.85 -10.62 10.97
N ASP A 71 -10.79 -11.27 11.46
CA ASP A 71 -10.83 -12.64 11.98
C ASP A 71 -11.66 -12.69 13.28
N PRO A 72 -12.89 -13.24 13.25
CA PRO A 72 -13.70 -13.40 14.44
C PRO A 72 -13.14 -14.61 15.17
N ARG A 73 -12.13 -14.40 16.03
CA ARG A 73 -11.72 -15.41 17.00
C ARG A 73 -12.98 -15.94 17.67
N PRO A 74 -13.29 -17.25 17.57
CA PRO A 74 -14.42 -17.80 18.29
C PRO A 74 -14.16 -17.53 19.76
N LEU A 75 -15.08 -16.78 20.40
CA LEU A 75 -15.07 -16.68 21.85
C LEU A 75 -15.12 -18.11 22.39
N PRO A 76 -14.25 -18.50 23.34
CA PRO A 76 -14.29 -19.83 23.91
C PRO A 76 -15.71 -20.09 24.40
N ALA A 77 -16.33 -21.12 23.81
CA ALA A 77 -17.69 -21.54 24.12
C ALA A 77 -17.76 -21.83 25.63
N GLY A 78 -18.39 -20.93 26.40
CA GLY A 78 -18.52 -21.14 27.84
C GLY A 78 -18.66 -19.92 28.74
N ARG A 79 -18.61 -18.68 28.24
CA ARG A 79 -19.03 -17.52 29.07
C ARG A 79 -20.29 -16.88 28.53
N VAL A 80 -21.42 -17.31 29.10
CA VAL A 80 -22.65 -16.53 29.11
C VAL A 80 -22.33 -15.21 29.81
N LEU A 81 -22.39 -14.10 29.06
CA LEU A 81 -22.44 -12.77 29.66
C LEU A 81 -23.87 -12.58 30.16
N ASP A 82 -24.08 -12.87 31.44
CA ASP A 82 -25.30 -12.50 32.14
C ASP A 82 -25.31 -10.97 32.23
N ILE A 83 -26.07 -10.32 31.34
CA ILE A 83 -26.37 -8.89 31.45
C ILE A 83 -27.75 -8.81 32.10
N THR A 84 -27.76 -8.77 33.43
CA THR A 84 -28.95 -8.35 34.16
C THR A 84 -29.12 -6.84 33.96
N VAL A 85 -30.26 -6.45 33.39
CA VAL A 85 -30.68 -5.04 33.19
C VAL A 85 -31.40 -4.56 34.44
#